data_AF-A0A7Y8KXE2-F1
#
_entry.id   AF-A0A7Y8KXE2-F1
#
_cell.length_a   1.000
_cell.length_b   1.000
_cell.length_c   1.000
_cell.angle_alpha   90.00
_cell.angle_beta   90.00
_cell.angle_gamma   90.00
#
_symmetry.space_group_name_H-M   'P 1'
#
loop_
_entity.id
_entity.type
_entity.pdbx_description
1 polymer ?
#
loop_
_entity_poly.entity_id
_entity_poly.type
_entity_poly.pdbx_seq_one_letter_code
_entity_poly.pdbx_strand_id
1 'polypeptide(L)'
;MANVQVIQRHAHLAAAVKLEFVNGREGKVAKAVLTAISNQHRGSGEDREERAVSIRWTLWGKQAEHAAEYLGKGSHVNLVGRLHNNNYQDAEGGEVYAIEFTVEDIDYLDSRAESEARRSRNAQSRQPATA
;
A
#
# COMPACT_ATOMS: atom_id res chain seq x y z
N MET A 1 15.04 -21.02 10.83
CA MET A 1 13.67 -20.65 10.43
C MET A 1 13.77 -19.89 9.12
N ALA A 2 12.92 -20.19 8.14
CA ALA A 2 12.90 -19.45 6.88
C ALA A 2 12.17 -18.11 7.08
N ASN A 3 12.81 -16.99 6.77
CA ASN A 3 12.18 -15.67 6.77
C ASN A 3 12.19 -15.14 5.33
N VAL A 4 11.03 -14.67 4.86
CA VAL A 4 10.90 -14.02 3.55
C VAL A 4 10.51 -12.57 3.79
N GLN A 5 11.45 -11.68 3.49
CA GLN A 5 11.24 -10.24 3.57
C GLN A 5 11.06 -9.67 2.16
N VAL A 6 10.03 -8.84 2.01
CA VAL A 6 9.71 -8.16 0.76
C VAL A 6 9.98 -6.68 0.96
N ILE A 7 10.73 -6.10 0.03
CA ILE A 7 11.13 -4.70 0.06
C ILE A 7 10.66 -4.06 -1.23
N GLN A 8 9.81 -3.05 -1.14
CA GLN A 8 9.37 -2.25 -2.27
C GLN A 8 9.84 -0.81 -2.08
N ARG A 9 10.75 -0.36 -2.95
CA ARG A 9 11.34 0.98 -2.89
C ARG A 9 10.78 1.88 -3.99
N HIS A 10 10.87 3.18 -3.75
CA HIS A 10 10.44 4.22 -4.68
C HIS A 10 9.01 4.01 -5.18
N ALA A 11 8.12 3.57 -4.27
CA ALA A 11 6.77 3.20 -4.62
C ALA A 11 5.83 4.38 -4.46
N HIS A 12 4.87 4.49 -5.37
CA HIS A 12 3.81 5.49 -5.31
C HIS A 12 2.48 4.81 -5.03
N LEU A 13 1.69 5.40 -4.13
CA LEU A 13 0.36 4.91 -3.81
C LEU A 13 -0.61 5.08 -4.98
N ALA A 14 -1.21 3.99 -5.45
CA ALA A 14 -2.17 4.01 -6.54
C ALA A 14 -3.49 4.69 -6.16
N ALA A 15 -3.85 4.61 -4.88
CA ALA A 15 -5.09 5.16 -4.31
C ALA A 15 -4.86 5.66 -2.88
N ALA A 16 -5.86 6.33 -2.31
CA ALA A 16 -5.87 6.66 -0.90
C ALA A 16 -5.88 5.39 -0.05
N VAL A 17 -5.27 5.46 1.14
CA VAL A 17 -5.25 4.35 2.09
C VAL A 17 -6.67 4.06 2.58
N LYS A 18 -7.08 2.79 2.53
CA LYS A 18 -8.37 2.35 3.06
C LYS A 18 -8.17 1.90 4.49
N LEU A 19 -8.70 2.66 5.45
CA LEU A 19 -8.67 2.33 6.87
C LEU A 19 -9.99 1.69 7.28
N GLU A 20 -9.89 0.55 7.94
CA GLU A 20 -11.01 -0.20 8.52
C GLU A 20 -10.66 -0.59 9.96
N PHE A 21 -11.67 -0.68 10.83
CA PHE A 21 -11.48 -1.20 12.18
C PHE A 21 -12.07 -2.60 12.25
N VAL A 22 -11.23 -3.59 12.54
CA VAL A 22 -11.66 -4.97 12.70
C VAL A 22 -11.78 -5.30 14.19
N ASN A 23 -12.76 -6.14 14.55
CA ASN A 23 -12.90 -6.61 15.93
C ASN A 23 -11.85 -7.72 16.16
N GLY A 24 -10.78 -7.38 16.86
CA GLY A 24 -9.82 -8.34 17.39
C GLY A 24 -10.31 -8.97 18.70
N ARG A 25 -9.55 -9.97 19.20
CA ARG A 25 -9.87 -10.66 20.46
C ARG A 25 -9.86 -9.74 21.68
N GLU A 26 -9.03 -8.71 21.67
CA GLU A 26 -8.84 -7.77 22.79
C GLU A 26 -9.45 -6.37 22.51
N GLY A 27 -10.15 -6.19 21.39
CA GLY A 27 -10.77 -4.92 21.03
C GLY A 27 -10.68 -4.58 19.55
N LYS A 28 -11.10 -3.37 19.18
CA LYS A 28 -11.01 -2.87 17.80
C LYS A 28 -9.54 -2.62 17.42
N VAL A 29 -9.10 -3.21 16.32
CA VAL A 29 -7.76 -3.03 15.76
C VAL A 29 -7.88 -2.34 14.41
N ALA A 30 -7.10 -1.29 14.21
CA ALA A 30 -7.01 -0.62 12.91
C ALA A 30 -6.32 -1.52 11.89
N LYS A 31 -6.92 -1.63 10.70
CA LYS A 31 -6.39 -2.31 9.52
C LYS A 31 -6.38 -1.32 8.38
N ALA A 32 -5.22 -1.09 7.78
CA ALA A 32 -5.12 -0.28 6.57
C ALA A 32 -4.69 -1.14 5.39
N VAL A 33 -5.31 -0.90 4.25
CA VAL A 33 -4.92 -1.52 2.98
C VAL A 33 -4.51 -0.42 2.00
N LEU A 34 -3.35 -0.61 1.40
CA LEU A 34 -2.82 0.29 0.39
C LEU A 34 -2.23 -0.48 -0.78
N THR A 35 -2.27 0.13 -1.97
CA THR A 35 -1.65 -0.44 -3.17
C THR A 35 -0.52 0.46 -3.59
N ALA A 36 0.69 -0.09 -3.64
CA ALA A 36 1.91 0.63 -3.98
C ALA A 36 2.45 0.12 -5.31
N ILE A 37 2.78 1.05 -6.21
CA ILE A 37 3.31 0.77 -7.54
C ILE A 37 4.74 1.27 -7.60
N SER A 38 5.65 0.38 -7.98
CA SER A 38 7.06 0.71 -8.22
C SER A 38 7.44 0.29 -9.63
N ASN A 39 8.05 1.20 -10.39
CA ASN A 39 8.49 0.92 -11.74
C ASN A 39 9.97 0.52 -11.70
N GLN A 40 10.27 -0.67 -12.22
CA GLN A 40 11.64 -1.11 -12.43
C GLN A 40 12.01 -0.88 -13.88
N HIS A 41 13.12 -0.18 -14.08
CA HIS A 41 13.73 0.00 -15.38
C HIS A 41 14.80 -1.07 -15.54
N ARG A 42 14.70 -1.88 -16.60
CA ARG A 42 15.72 -2.87 -16.95
C ARG A 42 16.15 -2.64 -18.40
N GLY A 43 17.46 -2.60 -18.65
CA GLY A 43 18.02 -2.35 -19.98
C GLY A 43 18.65 -0.96 -20.13
N SER A 44 19.17 -0.66 -21.32
CA SER A 44 19.77 0.63 -21.70
C SER A 44 19.58 0.86 -23.20
N GLY A 45 19.43 2.11 -23.64
CA GLY A 45 19.20 2.45 -25.05
C GLY A 45 17.78 2.11 -25.53
N GLU A 46 17.66 1.56 -26.74
CA GLU A 46 16.39 1.18 -27.38
C GLU A 46 15.68 -0.01 -26.70
N ASP A 47 16.41 -0.81 -25.91
CA ASP A 47 15.91 -2.01 -25.21
C ASP A 47 15.42 -1.73 -23.77
N ARG A 48 15.03 -0.47 -23.49
CA ARG A 48 14.56 -0.08 -22.14
C ARG A 48 13.16 -0.64 -21.89
N GLU A 49 13.09 -1.73 -21.12
CA GLU A 49 11.83 -2.26 -20.61
C GLU A 49 11.47 -1.58 -19.29
N GLU A 50 10.25 -1.03 -19.22
CA GLU A 50 9.65 -0.56 -17.98
C GLU A 50 8.66 -1.60 -17.45
N ARG A 51 8.92 -2.13 -16.25
CA ARG A 51 8.03 -3.09 -15.59
C ARG A 51 7.44 -2.45 -14.33
N ALA A 52 6.13 -2.22 -14.36
CA ALA A 52 5.39 -1.75 -13.19
C ALA A 52 5.00 -2.93 -12.31
N VAL A 53 5.43 -2.92 -11.05
CA VAL A 53 5.03 -3.91 -10.05
C VAL A 53 4.06 -3.25 -9.07
N SER A 54 2.84 -3.78 -9.03
CA SER A 54 1.77 -3.33 -8.13
C SER A 54 1.56 -4.35 -7.03
N ILE A 55 1.78 -3.95 -5.78
CA ILE A 55 1.63 -4.82 -4.60
C ILE A 55 0.59 -4.21 -3.66
N ARG A 56 -0.31 -5.06 -3.18
CA ARG A 56 -1.27 -4.71 -2.13
C ARG A 56 -0.65 -5.05 -0.78
N TRP A 57 -0.54 -4.03 0.06
CA TRP A 57 0.03 -4.09 1.39
C TRP A 57 -1.04 -3.92 2.45
N THR A 58 -0.91 -4.70 3.53
CA THR A 58 -1.76 -4.61 4.72
C THR A 58 -0.93 -4.11 5.90
N LEU A 59 -1.44 -3.11 6.60
CA LEU A 59 -0.88 -2.55 7.82
C LEU A 59 -1.85 -2.75 8.97
N TRP A 60 -1.32 -2.81 10.19
CA TRP A 60 -2.10 -3.06 11.40
C TRP A 60 -1.80 -2.04 12.50
N GLY A 61 -2.76 -1.84 13.40
CA GLY A 61 -2.63 -1.01 14.59
C GLY A 61 -2.24 0.44 14.27
N LYS A 62 -1.30 1.00 15.05
CA LYS A 62 -0.89 2.39 14.91
C LYS A 62 -0.32 2.74 13.53
N GLN A 63 0.41 1.81 12.90
CA GLN A 63 0.94 2.02 11.56
C GLN A 63 -0.18 2.19 10.53
N ALA A 64 -1.29 1.48 10.69
CA ALA A 64 -2.46 1.64 9.83
C ALA A 64 -3.10 3.03 10.00
N GLU A 65 -3.23 3.51 11.23
CA GLU A 65 -3.78 4.83 11.53
C GLU A 65 -2.90 5.95 10.97
N HIS A 66 -1.58 5.89 11.21
CA HIS A 66 -0.63 6.85 10.66
C HIS A 66 -0.61 6.83 9.13
N ALA A 67 -0.61 5.65 8.51
CA ALA A 67 -0.67 5.55 7.06
C ALA A 67 -1.94 6.22 6.51
N ALA A 68 -3.09 6.04 7.15
CA ALA A 68 -4.34 6.69 6.73
C ALA A 68 -4.34 8.21 6.93
N GLU A 69 -3.66 8.71 7.97
CA GLU A 69 -3.56 10.14 8.27
C GLU A 69 -2.62 10.89 7.32
N TYR A 70 -1.48 10.28 7.00
CA TYR A 70 -0.39 10.94 6.27
C TYR A 70 -0.29 10.55 4.79
N LEU A 71 -0.79 9.37 4.39
CA LEU A 71 -0.69 8.90 3.00
C LEU A 71 -1.99 9.11 2.23
N GLY A 72 -1.85 9.74 1.07
CA GLY A 72 -2.89 9.82 0.05
C GLY A 72 -2.46 9.16 -1.27
N LYS A 73 -3.34 9.24 -2.27
CA LYS A 73 -3.01 8.86 -3.65
C LYS A 73 -1.75 9.61 -4.10
N GLY A 74 -0.82 8.86 -4.70
CA GLY A 74 0.45 9.37 -5.22
C GLY A 74 1.50 9.69 -4.17
N SER A 75 1.33 9.29 -2.90
CA SER A 75 2.41 9.47 -1.91
C SER A 75 3.57 8.52 -2.18
N HIS A 76 4.78 9.02 -1.97
CA HIS A 76 6.03 8.33 -2.21
C HIS A 76 6.51 7.66 -0.93
N VAL A 77 6.70 6.34 -0.99
CA VAL A 77 7.03 5.52 0.18
C VAL A 77 8.05 4.44 -0.16
N ASN A 78 8.81 4.01 0.86
CA ASN A 78 9.43 2.69 0.87
C ASN A 78 8.65 1.80 1.84
N LEU A 79 8.47 0.54 1.45
CA LEU A 79 7.75 -0.46 2.23
C LEU A 79 8.66 -1.65 2.46
N VAL A 80 8.75 -2.06 3.72
CA VAL A 80 9.39 -3.31 4.12
C VAL A 80 8.37 -4.13 4.86
N GLY A 81 8.31 -5.41 4.55
CA GLY A 81 7.51 -6.31 5.35
C GLY A 81 7.70 -7.75 4.96
N ARG A 82 6.69 -8.54 5.27
CA ARG A 82 6.74 -9.99 5.17
C ARG A 82 5.63 -10.51 4.28
N LEU A 83 5.95 -11.62 3.63
CA LEU A 83 5.01 -12.39 2.85
C LEU A 83 4.40 -13.47 3.73
N HIS A 84 3.07 -13.60 3.70
CA HIS A 84 2.34 -14.69 4.32
C HIS A 84 1.54 -15.44 3.27
N ASN A 85 1.56 -16.77 3.35
CA ASN A 85 0.72 -17.60 2.50
C ASN A 85 -0.58 -17.92 3.25
N ASN A 86 -1.71 -17.53 2.67
CA ASN A 86 -3.04 -17.71 3.22
C ASN A 86 -3.86 -18.61 2.29
N ASN A 87 -3.39 -19.84 2.10
CA ASN A 87 -4.11 -20.83 1.30
C ASN A 87 -5.40 -21.26 2.02
N TYR A 88 -6.52 -21.30 1.30
CA TYR A 88 -7.80 -21.76 1.82
C TYR A 88 -8.52 -22.64 0.81
N GLN A 89 -9.48 -23.45 1.28
CA GLN A 89 -10.38 -24.19 0.39
C GLN A 89 -11.61 -23.35 0.11
N ASP A 90 -11.94 -23.21 -1.16
CA ASP A 90 -13.21 -22.61 -1.57
C ASP A 90 -14.39 -23.54 -1.24
N ALA A 91 -15.62 -23.02 -1.30
CA ALA A 91 -16.85 -23.78 -1.04
C ALA A 91 -17.01 -24.99 -1.97
N GLU A 92 -16.41 -24.95 -3.16
CA GLU A 92 -16.41 -26.05 -4.14
C GLU A 92 -15.29 -27.09 -3.87
N GLY A 93 -14.51 -26.94 -2.81
CA GLY A 93 -13.42 -27.86 -2.42
C GLY A 93 -12.10 -27.65 -3.16
N GLY A 94 -12.00 -26.61 -4.00
CA GLY A 94 -10.77 -26.22 -4.68
C GLY A 94 -9.80 -25.48 -3.75
N GLU A 95 -8.50 -25.78 -3.84
CA GLU A 95 -7.46 -25.04 -3.13
C GLU A 95 -7.21 -23.67 -3.80
N VAL A 96 -7.43 -22.59 -3.05
CA VAL A 96 -7.12 -21.23 -3.46
C VAL A 96 -5.82 -20.80 -2.80
N TYR A 97 -4.84 -20.44 -3.62
CA TYR A 97 -3.56 -19.93 -3.18
C TYR A 97 -3.62 -18.40 -3.09
N ALA A 98 -3.52 -17.85 -1.88
CA ALA A 98 -3.52 -16.41 -1.67
C ALA A 98 -2.26 -15.96 -0.94
N ILE A 99 -1.60 -14.94 -1.48
CA ILE A 99 -0.41 -14.34 -0.89
C ILE A 99 -0.78 -12.98 -0.31
N GLU A 100 -0.50 -12.79 0.97
CA GLU A 100 -0.70 -11.53 1.66
C GLU A 100 0.64 -10.89 2.03
N PHE A 101 0.76 -9.58 1.78
CA PHE A 101 1.93 -8.79 2.15
C PHE A 101 1.58 -7.92 3.35
N THR A 102 2.23 -8.18 4.48
CA THR A 102 2.06 -7.39 5.70
C THR A 102 3.24 -6.46 5.85
N VAL A 103 2.99 -5.16 5.99
CA VAL A 103 4.03 -4.15 6.24
C VAL A 103 4.53 -4.31 7.66
N GLU A 104 5.85 -4.29 7.83
CA GLU A 104 6.51 -4.22 9.13
C GLU A 104 7.10 -2.83 9.35
N ASP A 105 7.62 -2.20 8.29
CA ASP A 105 8.19 -0.86 8.33
C ASP A 105 7.85 -0.05 7.06
N ILE A 106 7.67 1.26 7.25
CA ILE A 106 7.27 2.17 6.17
C ILE A 106 8.00 3.50 6.32
N ASP A 107 8.76 3.85 5.27
CA ASP A 107 9.39 5.17 5.15
C ASP A 107 8.54 6.07 4.26
N TYR A 108 8.31 7.29 4.74
CA TYR A 108 7.58 8.33 4.04
C TYR A 108 8.62 9.21 3.35
N LEU A 109 8.64 9.21 2.02
CA LEU A 109 9.65 9.93 1.23
C LEU A 109 9.20 11.31 0.79
N ASP A 110 7.92 11.63 0.95
CA ASP A 110 7.39 12.95 0.66
C ASP A 110 7.80 13.97 1.72
N SER A 111 8.18 15.17 1.27
CA SER A 111 8.30 16.30 2.18
C SER A 111 6.93 16.70 2.76
N ARG A 112 6.93 17.34 3.93
CA ARG A 112 5.69 17.89 4.53
C ARG A 112 4.99 18.85 3.58
N ALA A 113 5.75 19.71 2.90
CA ALA A 113 5.24 20.66 1.92
C ALA A 113 4.57 19.97 0.72
N GLU A 114 5.17 18.91 0.18
CA GLU A 114 4.57 18.13 -0.91
C GLU A 114 3.30 17.40 -0.47
N SER A 115 3.30 16.86 0.75
CA SER A 115 2.13 16.21 1.35
C SER A 115 0.96 17.18 1.53
N GLU A 116 1.22 18.41 1.98
CA GLU A 116 0.22 19.47 2.10
C GLU A 116 -0.27 19.95 0.73
N ALA A 117 0.63 20.21 -0.22
CA ALA A 117 0.26 20.60 -1.58
C ALA A 117 -0.58 19.52 -2.30
N ARG A 118 -0.35 18.24 -2.02
CA ARG A 118 -1.17 17.13 -2.55
C ARG A 118 -2.55 17.07 -1.88
N ARG A 119 -2.64 17.31 -0.56
CA ARG A 119 -3.93 17.41 0.15
C ARG A 119 -4.78 18.58 -0.36
N SER A 120 -4.19 19.76 -0.57
CA SER A 120 -4.91 20.93 -1.10
C SER A 120 -5.41 20.70 -2.53
N ARG A 121 -4.60 20.07 -3.40
CA ARG A 121 -5.03 19.70 -4.76
C ARG A 121 -6.20 18.71 -4.76
N ASN A 122 -6.16 17.70 -3.90
CA ASN A 122 -7.23 16.69 -3.81
C ASN A 122 -8.55 17.27 -3.24
N ALA A 123 -8.46 18.28 -2.36
CA ALA A 123 -9.63 19.01 -1.85
C ALA A 123 -10.30 19.87 -2.95
N GLN A 124 -9.51 20.46 -3.84
CA GLN A 124 -10.02 21.29 -4.94
C GLN A 124 -10.74 20.47 -6.04
N SER A 125 -10.31 19.22 -6.27
CA SER A 125 -10.96 18.30 -7.21
C SER A 125 -12.26 17.67 -6.72
N ARG A 126 -12.67 17.91 -5.46
CA ARG A 126 -13.91 17.38 -4.86
C ARG A 126 -15.07 18.38 -4.81
N GLN A 127 -14.94 19.57 -5.40
CA GLN A 127 -16.08 20.47 -5.58
C GLN A 127 -16.92 20.01 -6.78
N PRO A 128 -18.20 19.64 -6.59
CA PRO A 128 -19.08 19.35 -7.71
C PRO A 128 -19.30 20.64 -8.51
N ALA A 129 -19.18 20.54 -9.82
CA ALA A 129 -19.70 21.54 -10.73
C ALA A 129 -21.22 21.61 -10.50
N THR A 130 -21.67 22.61 -9.75
CA THR A 130 -23.08 22.98 -9.68
C THR A 130 -23.46 23.57 -11.03
N ALA A 131 -24.37 22.90 -11.74
CA ALA A 131 -25.14 23.44 -12.85
C ALA A 131 -26.63 23.38 -12.47
#